data_AF-A0A0N9NJ28-F1
#
_entry.id   AF-A0A0N9NJ28-F1
#
_cell.length_a   1.000
_cell.length_b   1.000
_cell.length_c   1.000
_cell.angle_alpha   90.00
_cell.angle_beta   90.00
_cell.angle_gamma   90.00
#
_symmetry.space_group_name_H-M   'P 1'
#
loop_
_entity.id
_entity.type
_entity.pdbx_description
1 polymer ?
#
loop_
_entity_poly.entity_id
_entity_poly.type
_entity_poly.pdbx_seq_one_letter_code
_entity_poly.pdbx_strand_id
1 'polypeptide(L)' 'MKQTKKRKADPTLTFDYKDTATLRRFLTDRGRIRKREVTGLSVQQQRQLATAVRNAREMALLPVSAGRAW' A
#
# COMPACT_ATOMS: atom_id res chain seq x y z
N MET A 1 3.59 -26.75 4.66
CA MET A 1 4.26 -25.61 5.34
C MET A 1 4.80 -24.66 4.29
N LYS A 2 4.20 -23.48 4.07
CA LYS A 2 4.74 -22.53 3.08
C LYS A 2 5.77 -21.63 3.77
N GLN A 3 7.05 -21.85 3.48
CA GLN A 3 8.14 -20.96 3.88
C GLN A 3 7.85 -19.54 3.36
N THR A 4 7.40 -18.63 4.23
CA THR A 4 7.31 -17.21 3.88
C THR A 4 8.64 -16.56 4.25
N LYS A 5 9.64 -16.74 3.38
CA LYS A 5 10.90 -15.99 3.44
C LYS A 5 10.53 -14.50 3.50
N LYS A 6 10.70 -13.86 4.68
CA LYS A 6 10.35 -12.45 4.90
C LYS A 6 11.16 -11.58 3.93
N ARG A 7 10.57 -11.23 2.79
CA ARG A 7 11.13 -10.23 1.88
C ARG A 7 11.02 -8.89 2.59
N LYS A 8 12.16 -8.25 2.86
CA LYS A 8 12.17 -6.85 3.30
C LYS A 8 12.07 -5.97 2.06
N ALA A 9 11.24 -4.94 2.14
CA ALA A 9 11.22 -3.90 1.13
C ALA A 9 12.53 -3.09 1.18
N ASP A 10 12.84 -2.42 0.07
CA ASP A 10 14.00 -1.54 -0.02
C ASP A 10 13.90 -0.45 1.08
N PRO A 11 14.96 -0.25 1.90
CA PRO A 11 14.98 0.80 2.92
C PRO A 11 14.75 2.22 2.35
N THR A 12 15.12 2.45 1.09
CA THR A 12 15.01 3.76 0.43
C THR A 12 13.65 4.00 -0.22
N LEU A 13 12.75 3.01 -0.16
CA LEU A 13 11.42 3.12 -0.74
C LEU A 13 10.60 4.22 -0.04
N THR A 14 10.23 5.23 -0.82
CA THR A 14 9.35 6.34 -0.43
C THR A 14 8.04 6.27 -1.23
N PHE A 15 7.00 6.94 -0.72
CA PHE A 15 5.67 6.91 -1.33
C PHE A 15 5.18 8.33 -1.60
N ASP A 16 5.00 8.67 -2.88
CA ASP A 16 4.30 9.88 -3.33
C ASP A 16 2.86 9.50 -3.74
N TYR A 17 1.89 10.34 -3.41
CA TYR A 17 0.49 10.17 -3.81
C TYR A 17 0.31 10.26 -5.33
N LYS A 18 1.23 10.92 -6.04
CA LYS A 18 1.22 11.05 -7.50
C LYS A 18 1.72 9.79 -8.20
N ASP A 19 2.56 8.99 -7.55
CA ASP A 19 3.09 7.74 -8.12
C ASP A 19 2.09 6.58 -7.94
N THR A 20 0.99 6.66 -8.68
CA THR A 20 -0.08 5.66 -8.63
C THR A 20 0.41 4.27 -9.05
N ALA A 21 1.42 4.16 -9.91
CA ALA A 21 1.97 2.90 -10.36
C ALA A 21 2.64 2.16 -9.20
N THR A 22 3.44 2.86 -8.40
CA THR A 22 4.03 2.29 -7.18
C THR A 22 2.95 1.97 -6.15
N LEU A 23 2.02 2.89 -5.88
CA LEU A 23 0.96 2.67 -4.89
C LEU A 23 0.10 1.44 -5.21
N ARG A 24 -0.28 1.23 -6.48
CA ARG A 24 -1.10 0.09 -6.92
C ARG A 24 -0.46 -1.27 -6.60
N ARG A 25 0.88 -1.38 -6.62
CA ARG A 25 1.59 -2.62 -6.24
C ARG A 25 1.31 -3.05 -4.79
N PHE A 26 1.02 -2.08 -3.93
CA PHE A 26 0.72 -2.31 -2.52
C PHE A 26 -0.78 -2.37 -2.21
N LEU A 27 -1.63 -2.32 -3.23
CA LEU A 27 -3.07 -2.50 -3.09
C LEU A 27 -3.49 -3.92 -3.51
N THR A 28 -4.61 -4.37 -2.96
CA THR A 28 -5.36 -5.50 -3.50
C THR A 28 -6.17 -5.08 -4.72
N ASP A 29 -6.70 -6.04 -5.46
CA ASP A 29 -7.55 -5.76 -6.64
C ASP A 29 -8.80 -4.95 -6.28
N ARG A 30 -9.27 -5.06 -5.03
CA ARG A 30 -10.38 -4.27 -4.47
C ARG A 30 -9.94 -2.90 -3.93
N GLY A 31 -8.71 -2.48 -4.18
CA GLY A 31 -8.15 -1.22 -3.74
C GLY A 31 -7.83 -1.14 -2.25
N ARG A 32 -7.81 -2.24 -1.48
CA ARG A 32 -7.42 -2.21 -0.05
C ARG A 32 -5.90 -2.22 0.09
N ILE A 33 -5.35 -1.53 1.09
CA ILE A 33 -3.90 -1.56 1.37
C ILE A 33 -3.52 -2.96 1.86
N ARG A 34 -2.48 -3.56 1.27
CA ARG A 34 -1.94 -4.86 1.70
C ARG A 34 -1.27 -4.74 3.07
N LYS A 35 -1.36 -5.81 3.86
CA LYS A 35 -0.74 -5.86 5.19
C LYS A 35 0.78 -5.92 5.09
N ARG A 36 1.44 -5.44 6.15
CA ARG A 36 2.90 -5.33 6.22
C ARG A 36 3.64 -6.67 6.09
N GLU A 37 3.02 -7.77 6.52
CA GLU A 37 3.61 -9.11 6.38
C GLU A 37 3.73 -9.55 4.92
N VAL A 38 2.86 -9.03 4.05
CA VAL A 38 2.85 -9.32 2.61
C VAL A 38 3.76 -8.36 1.86
N THR A 39 3.75 -7.08 2.23
CA THR A 39 4.49 -6.02 1.54
C THR A 39 5.97 -5.96 1.94
N GLY A 40 6.32 -6.46 3.13
CA GLY A 40 7.70 -6.40 3.64
C GLY A 40 8.13 -5.02 4.12
N LEU A 41 7.20 -4.06 4.20
CA LEU A 41 7.49 -2.67 4.56
C LEU A 41 7.87 -2.51 6.05
N SER A 42 8.64 -1.47 6.35
CA SER A 42 8.81 -1.00 7.72
C SER A 42 7.50 -0.38 8.26
N VAL A 43 7.42 -0.15 9.56
CA VAL A 43 6.25 0.54 10.16
C VAL A 43 6.13 1.96 9.63
N GLN A 44 7.25 2.65 9.44
CA GLN A 44 7.29 4.01 8.90
C GLN A 44 6.84 4.03 7.43
N GLN A 45 7.35 3.12 6.62
CA GLN A 45 6.96 2.97 5.21
C GLN A 45 5.47 2.64 5.07
N GLN A 46 4.93 1.76 5.92
CA GLN A 46 3.50 1.43 5.91
C GLN A 46 2.63 2.66 6.22
N ARG A 47 3.07 3.53 7.15
CA ARG A 47 2.38 4.79 7.46
C ARG A 47 2.45 5.77 6.30
N GLN A 48 3.62 5.94 5.68
CA GLN A 48 3.80 6.77 4.48
C GLN A 48 2.92 6.30 3.34
N LEU A 49 2.89 4.99 3.07
CA LEU A 49 2.01 4.39 2.07
C LEU A 49 0.54 4.70 2.37
N ALA A 50 0.09 4.55 3.62
CA ALA A 50 -1.29 4.81 3.98
C ALA A 50 -1.70 6.28 3.74
N THR A 51 -0.82 7.23 4.09
CA THR A 51 -1.03 8.65 3.80
C THR A 51 -1.05 8.93 2.30
N ALA A 52 -0.08 8.40 1.54
CA ALA A 52 -0.03 8.58 0.09
C ALA A 52 -1.26 8.01 -0.61
N VAL A 53 -1.73 6.81 -0.22
CA VAL A 53 -2.94 6.20 -0.76
C VAL A 53 -4.19 7.01 -0.40
N ARG A 54 -4.27 7.56 0.82
CA ARG A 54 -5.38 8.44 1.21
C ARG A 54 -5.42 9.68 0.33
N ASN A 55 -4.30 10.40 0.21
CA ASN A 55 -4.21 11.60 -0.61
C ASN A 55 -4.52 11.30 -2.08
N ALA A 56 -4.01 10.19 -2.62
CA ALA A 56 -4.29 9.77 -3.99
C ALA A 56 -5.79 9.48 -4.22
N ARG A 57 -6.50 8.94 -3.23
CA ARG A 57 -7.95 8.74 -3.31
C ARG A 57 -8.74 10.04 -3.23
N GLU A 58 -8.32 10.96 -2.36
CA GLU A 58 -8.92 12.30 -2.27
C GLU A 58 -8.75 13.06 -3.61
N MET A 59 -7.63 12.84 -4.31
CA MET A 59 -7.36 13.37 -5.65
C MET A 59 -7.98 12.54 -6.80
N ALA A 60 -8.81 11.53 -6.51
CA ALA A 60 -9.41 10.61 -7.49
C ALA A 60 -8.41 9.84 -8.38
N LEU A 61 -7.13 9.76 -7.99
CA LEU A 61 -6.07 9.04 -8.70
C LEU A 61 -6.11 7.53 -8.43
N LEU A 62 -6.71 7.11 -7.31
CA LEU A 62 -6.88 5.71 -6.92
C LEU A 62 -8.32 5.42 -6.51
N PRO A 63 -8.81 4.19 -6.76
CA PRO A 63 -10.15 3.80 -6.34
C PRO A 63 -10.27 3.75 -4.81
N VAL A 64 -11.41 4.23 -4.32
CA VAL A 64 -11.83 3.99 -2.93
C VAL A 64 -12.15 2.50 -2.80
N SER A 65 -11.66 1.86 -1.73
CA SER A 65 -11.85 0.43 -1.55
C SER A 65 -13.33 0.08 -1.41
N ALA A 66 -13.87 -0.71 -2.32
CA ALA A 66 -15.21 -1.26 -2.22
C ALA A 66 -15.25 -2.27 -1.06
N GLY A 67 -16.01 -1.97 -0.02
CA GLY A 67 -16.24 -2.89 1.10
C GLY A 67 -15.92 -2.31 2.46
N ARG A 68 -16.50 -1.15 2.78
CA ARG A 68 -16.97 -0.87 4.13
C ARG A 68 -18.50 -0.71 4.04
N ALA A 69 -19.17 -1.82 3.80
CA ALA A 69 -20.48 -1.99 4.42
C ALA A 69 -20.18 -2.23 5.91
N TRP A 70 -20.93 -1.54 6.75
CA TRP A 70 -20.86 -1.52 8.21
C TRP A 70 -20.90 -2.94 8.80
#